data_AF-H9XBF0-F1
#
_entry.id   AF-H9XBF0-F1
#
_cell.length_a   1.000
_cell.length_b   1.000
_cell.length_c   1.000
_cell.angle_alpha   90.00
_cell.angle_beta   90.00
_cell.angle_gamma   90.00
#
_symmetry.space_group_name_H-M   'P 1'
#
loop_
_entity.id
_entity.type
_entity.pdbx_description
1 polymer ?
#
loop_
_entity_poly.entity_id
_entity_poly.type
_entity_poly.pdbx_seq_one_letter_code
_entity_poly.pdbx_strand_id
1 'polypeptide(L)'
;AINKSPNSLIHAIGSRSLEKAAAFVSANNLSPEVKLYGSYDEVLDDPSVDAVYIPLPTSLHLEWALKSAQKKKHILLEKPPALSVQDLDIIIEACNTNGVQLMDGTMWMHHPRTHKMEQLLG
;
A
#
# COMPACT_ATOMS: atom_id res chain seq x y z
N ALA A 1 5.25 4.37 10.61
CA ALA A 1 3.86 4.23 11.07
C ALA A 1 3.48 2.77 11.23
N ILE A 2 3.70 1.94 10.20
CA ILE A 2 3.41 0.49 10.18
C ILE A 2 3.86 -0.22 11.48
N ASN A 3 5.16 -0.23 11.79
CA ASN A 3 5.67 -0.91 13.01
C ASN A 3 5.21 -0.29 14.35
N LYS A 4 4.54 0.86 14.35
CA LYS A 4 3.95 1.42 15.58
C LYS A 4 2.58 0.80 15.88
N SER A 5 1.94 0.15 14.90
CA SER A 5 0.69 -0.56 15.10
C SER A 5 0.97 -1.96 15.66
N PRO A 6 0.19 -2.45 16.64
CA PRO A 6 0.43 -3.77 17.25
C PRO A 6 0.10 -4.95 16.32
N ASN A 7 -0.56 -4.70 15.19
CA ASN A 7 -1.09 -5.72 14.27
C ASN A 7 -0.48 -5.62 12.86
N SER A 8 0.68 -4.98 12.72
CA SER A 8 1.35 -4.88 11.42
C SER A 8 2.86 -4.75 11.58
N LEU A 9 3.59 -5.18 10.57
CA LEU A 9 5.04 -5.01 10.47
C LEU A 9 5.44 -4.74 9.03
N ILE A 10 6.61 -4.14 8.83
CA ILE A 10 7.25 -4.05 7.51
C ILE A 10 7.97 -5.38 7.27
N HIS A 11 7.43 -6.20 6.38
CA HIS A 11 8.03 -7.49 6.00
C HIS A 11 9.00 -7.35 4.83
N ALA A 12 8.65 -6.52 3.85
CA ALA A 12 9.38 -6.37 2.60
C ALA A 12 9.42 -4.92 2.13
N ILE A 13 10.51 -4.56 1.44
CA ILE A 13 10.67 -3.31 0.69
C ILE A 13 11.07 -3.64 -0.73
N GLY A 14 10.26 -3.21 -1.70
CA GLY A 14 10.56 -3.29 -3.13
C GLY A 14 10.95 -1.93 -3.69
N SER A 15 11.94 -1.92 -4.57
CA SER A 15 12.26 -0.75 -5.40
C SER A 15 12.45 -1.19 -6.85
N ARG A 16 12.83 -0.27 -7.75
CA ARG A 16 13.23 -0.58 -9.13
C ARG A 16 14.68 -1.06 -9.24
N SER A 17 15.40 -1.11 -8.12
CA SER A 17 16.71 -1.75 -8.01
C SER A 17 16.94 -2.19 -6.56
N LEU A 18 17.67 -3.29 -6.39
CA LEU A 18 17.99 -3.82 -5.06
C LEU A 18 18.79 -2.81 -4.23
N GLU A 19 19.70 -2.09 -4.88
CA GLU A 19 20.48 -1.01 -4.28
C GLU A 19 19.60 0.08 -3.64
N LYS A 20 18.55 0.53 -4.35
CA LYS A 20 17.63 1.55 -3.82
C LYS A 20 16.79 1.02 -2.65
N ALA A 21 16.38 -0.25 -2.71
CA ALA A 21 15.68 -0.90 -1.59
C ALA A 21 16.58 -0.95 -0.34
N ALA A 22 17.84 -1.37 -0.50
CA ALA A 22 18.83 -1.41 0.57
C ALA A 22 19.12 -0.02 1.16
N ALA A 23 19.30 0.98 0.29
CA ALA A 23 19.51 2.37 0.71
C ALA A 23 18.31 2.90 1.51
N PHE A 24 17.08 2.57 1.10
CA PHE A 24 15.87 2.97 1.81
C PHE A 24 15.78 2.35 3.21
N VAL A 25 16.06 1.04 3.34
CA VAL A 25 16.07 0.34 4.64
C VAL A 25 17.11 0.95 5.58
N SER A 26 18.32 1.21 5.07
CA SER A 26 19.40 1.84 5.84
C SER A 26 19.02 3.26 6.29
N ALA A 27 18.56 4.11 5.37
CA ALA A 27 18.19 5.49 5.66
C ALA A 27 17.04 5.62 6.68
N ASN A 28 16.18 4.61 6.78
CA ASN A 28 15.04 4.59 7.70
C ASN A 28 15.28 3.73 8.96
N ASN A 29 16.48 3.20 9.18
CA ASN A 29 16.82 2.32 10.30
C ASN A 29 15.83 1.15 10.47
N LEU A 30 15.44 0.54 9.36
CA LEU A 30 14.54 -0.61 9.38
C LEU A 30 15.30 -1.88 9.79
N SER A 31 14.57 -2.88 10.31
CA SER A 31 15.14 -4.15 10.74
C SER A 31 15.93 -4.82 9.60
N PRO A 32 17.09 -5.43 9.87
CA PRO A 32 17.81 -6.22 8.87
C PRO A 32 17.03 -7.46 8.39
N GLU A 33 15.96 -7.86 9.10
CA GLU A 33 15.09 -8.96 8.70
C GLU A 33 14.11 -8.58 7.57
N VAL A 34 13.98 -7.28 7.26
CA VAL A 34 13.16 -6.80 6.15
C VAL A 34 13.71 -7.33 4.83
N LYS A 35 12.89 -8.06 4.08
CA LYS A 35 13.28 -8.56 2.76
C LYS A 35 13.42 -7.41 1.77
N LEU A 36 14.49 -7.44 0.99
CA LEU A 36 14.79 -6.45 -0.03
C LEU A 36 14.52 -7.04 -1.41
N TYR A 37 13.73 -6.33 -2.22
CA TYR A 37 13.39 -6.74 -3.57
C TYR A 37 13.81 -5.70 -4.60
N GLY A 38 14.36 -6.17 -5.71
CA GLY A 38 14.88 -5.33 -6.80
C GLY A 38 13.81 -4.91 -7.80
N SER A 39 12.62 -5.47 -7.69
CA SER A 39 11.42 -5.14 -8.45
C SER A 39 10.18 -5.15 -7.55
N TYR A 40 9.10 -4.54 -8.03
CA TYR A 40 7.82 -4.57 -7.32
C TYR A 40 7.12 -5.92 -7.47
N ASP A 41 7.25 -6.58 -8.63
CA ASP A 41 6.66 -7.90 -8.86
C ASP A 41 7.18 -8.95 -7.87
N GLU A 42 8.47 -8.92 -7.53
CA GLU A 42 9.04 -9.82 -6.51
C GLU A 42 8.39 -9.64 -5.12
N VAL A 43 7.97 -8.41 -4.76
CA VAL A 43 7.20 -8.18 -3.52
C VAL A 43 5.82 -8.84 -3.62
N LEU A 44 5.16 -8.70 -4.77
CA LEU A 44 3.84 -9.28 -5.01
C LEU A 44 3.87 -10.82 -5.05
N ASP A 45 5.00 -11.39 -5.47
CA ASP A 45 5.22 -12.83 -5.54
C ASP A 45 5.60 -13.46 -4.18
N ASP A 46 5.99 -12.68 -3.16
CA ASP A 46 6.24 -13.23 -1.81
C ASP A 46 4.90 -13.66 -1.17
N PRO A 47 4.69 -14.96 -0.91
CA PRO A 47 3.45 -15.43 -0.27
C PRO A 47 3.29 -14.95 1.17
N SER A 48 4.36 -14.45 1.80
CA SER A 48 4.35 -13.94 3.17
C SER A 48 3.97 -12.46 3.27
N VAL A 49 3.73 -11.79 2.13
CA VAL A 49 3.19 -10.41 2.11
C VAL A 49 1.67 -10.48 2.10
N ASP A 50 1.02 -9.98 3.15
CA ASP A 50 -0.45 -9.93 3.22
C ASP A 50 -1.04 -8.72 2.47
N ALA A 51 -0.36 -7.59 2.57
CA ALA A 51 -0.81 -6.30 2.05
C ALA A 51 0.36 -5.48 1.48
N VAL A 52 0.07 -4.61 0.52
CA VAL A 52 1.02 -3.67 -0.06
C VAL A 52 0.61 -2.23 0.17
N TYR A 53 1.59 -1.40 0.52
CA TYR A 53 1.47 0.06 0.50
C TYR A 53 2.09 0.59 -0.80
N ILE A 54 1.31 1.33 -1.59
CA ILE A 54 1.71 1.79 -2.93
C ILE A 54 1.83 3.34 -2.94
N PRO A 55 3.01 3.89 -2.58
CA PRO A 55 3.32 5.32 -2.66
C PRO A 55 3.98 5.70 -4.01
N LEU A 56 3.42 5.20 -5.10
CA LEU A 56 3.93 5.47 -6.44
C LEU A 56 3.32 6.77 -7.01
N PRO A 57 3.83 7.31 -8.12
CA PRO A 57 3.10 8.32 -8.87
C PRO A 57 1.70 7.82 -9.25
N THR A 58 0.68 8.70 -9.18
CA THR A 58 -0.72 8.35 -9.44
C THR A 58 -0.94 7.66 -10.79
N SER A 59 -0.16 8.01 -11.83
CA SER A 59 -0.24 7.38 -13.15
C SER A 59 0.10 5.89 -13.16
N LEU A 60 0.74 5.38 -12.11
CA LEU A 60 1.11 3.97 -11.95
C LEU A 60 0.13 3.21 -11.04
N HIS A 61 -0.81 3.89 -10.38
CA HIS A 61 -1.70 3.24 -9.42
C HIS A 61 -2.58 2.17 -10.04
N LEU A 62 -3.15 2.42 -11.22
CA LEU A 62 -3.98 1.43 -11.92
C LEU A 62 -3.23 0.12 -12.15
N GLU A 63 -2.04 0.19 -12.77
CA GLU A 63 -1.25 -1.00 -13.07
C GLU A 63 -0.92 -1.78 -11.79
N TRP A 64 -0.38 -1.12 -10.77
CA TRP A 64 0.12 -1.81 -9.58
C TRP A 64 -0.98 -2.26 -8.63
N ALA A 65 -2.10 -1.55 -8.56
CA ALA A 65 -3.26 -2.01 -7.82
C ALA A 65 -3.87 -3.27 -8.47
N LEU A 66 -4.00 -3.30 -9.80
CA LEU A 66 -4.49 -4.48 -10.52
C LEU A 66 -3.58 -5.70 -10.32
N LYS A 67 -2.27 -5.53 -10.50
CA LYS A 67 -1.29 -6.61 -10.25
C LYS A 67 -1.36 -7.12 -8.80
N SER A 68 -1.46 -6.20 -7.84
CA SER A 68 -1.55 -6.55 -6.41
C SER A 68 -2.83 -7.33 -6.10
N ALA A 69 -3.97 -6.89 -6.64
CA ALA A 69 -5.25 -7.58 -6.47
C ALA A 69 -5.23 -8.98 -7.08
N GLN A 70 -4.70 -9.15 -8.29
CA GLN A 70 -4.55 -10.46 -8.95
C GLN A 70 -3.66 -11.42 -8.15
N LYS A 71 -2.66 -10.87 -7.45
CA LYS A 71 -1.76 -11.61 -6.53
C LYS A 71 -2.35 -11.77 -5.12
N LYS A 72 -3.62 -11.40 -4.94
CA LYS A 72 -4.38 -11.50 -3.69
C LYS A 72 -3.75 -10.74 -2.51
N LYS A 73 -3.16 -9.58 -2.79
CA LYS A 73 -2.62 -8.67 -1.78
C LYS A 73 -3.67 -7.61 -1.43
N HIS A 74 -3.89 -7.36 -0.14
CA HIS A 74 -4.64 -6.17 0.28
C HIS A 74 -3.87 -4.90 -0.09
N ILE A 75 -4.55 -3.79 -0.38
CA ILE A 75 -3.93 -2.60 -0.96
C ILE A 75 -4.21 -1.37 -0.11
N LEU A 76 -3.13 -0.72 0.33
CA LEU A 76 -3.13 0.66 0.82
C LEU A 76 -2.55 1.56 -0.26
N LEU A 77 -3.40 2.30 -0.97
CA LEU A 77 -3.03 3.09 -2.13
C LEU A 77 -2.86 4.57 -1.75
N GLU A 78 -1.77 5.22 -2.15
CA GLU A 78 -1.62 6.65 -1.86
C GLU A 78 -2.68 7.50 -2.56
N LYS A 79 -2.93 8.69 -2.01
CA LYS A 79 -3.83 9.68 -2.60
C LYS A 79 -3.10 10.63 -3.57
N PRO A 80 -3.73 11.07 -4.66
CA PRO A 80 -5.04 10.61 -5.16
C PRO A 80 -4.96 9.17 -5.70
N PRO A 81 -6.03 8.36 -5.51
CA PRO A 81 -5.98 6.92 -5.77
C PRO A 81 -5.90 6.59 -7.26
N ALA A 82 -6.40 7.44 -8.15
CA ALA A 82 -6.32 7.26 -9.60
C ALA A 82 -6.36 8.61 -10.35
N LEU A 83 -6.07 8.59 -11.66
CA LEU A 83 -6.13 9.78 -12.52
C LEU A 83 -7.54 10.11 -13.00
N SER A 84 -8.44 9.13 -12.99
CA SER A 84 -9.83 9.28 -13.40
C SER A 84 -10.75 8.43 -12.52
N VAL A 85 -12.05 8.74 -12.53
CA VAL A 85 -13.07 7.91 -11.87
C VAL A 85 -13.11 6.52 -12.50
N GLN A 86 -12.99 6.43 -13.83
CA GLN A 86 -13.01 5.15 -14.55
C GLN A 86 -11.86 4.23 -14.11
N ASP A 87 -10.67 4.78 -13.94
CA ASP A 87 -9.53 4.00 -13.44
C ASP A 87 -9.77 3.53 -11.99
N LEU A 88 -10.37 4.37 -11.14
CA LEU A 88 -10.70 3.99 -9.78
C LEU A 88 -11.76 2.87 -9.74
N ASP A 89 -12.79 2.95 -10.57
CA ASP A 89 -13.82 1.90 -10.69
C ASP A 89 -13.19 0.56 -11.08
N ILE A 90 -12.24 0.58 -12.03
CA ILE A 90 -11.50 -0.62 -12.44
C ILE A 90 -10.68 -1.21 -11.28
N ILE A 91 -10.01 -0.36 -10.49
CA ILE A 91 -9.24 -0.79 -9.31
C ILE A 91 -10.16 -1.44 -8.27
N ILE A 92 -11.29 -0.79 -7.95
CA ILE A 92 -12.27 -1.29 -6.98
C ILE A 92 -12.83 -2.65 -7.42
N GLU A 93 -13.23 -2.77 -8.69
CA GLU A 93 -13.76 -4.02 -9.22
C GLU A 93 -12.74 -5.16 -9.14
N ALA A 94 -11.48 -4.89 -9.49
CA ALA A 94 -10.43 -5.89 -9.37
C ALA A 94 -10.20 -6.33 -7.92
N CYS A 95 -10.26 -5.41 -6.95
CA CYS A 95 -10.15 -5.74 -5.54
C CYS A 95 -11.32 -6.62 -5.08
N ASN A 96 -12.55 -6.26 -5.45
CA ASN A 96 -13.76 -7.02 -5.13
C ASN A 96 -13.71 -8.43 -5.73
N THR A 97 -13.41 -8.53 -7.03
CA THR A 97 -13.32 -9.81 -7.74
C THR A 97 -12.27 -10.75 -7.12
N ASN A 98 -11.15 -10.22 -6.64
CA ASN A 98 -10.09 -11.02 -6.02
C ASN A 98 -10.25 -11.19 -4.49
N GLY A 99 -11.29 -10.62 -3.89
CA GLY A 99 -11.58 -10.71 -2.46
C GLY A 99 -10.56 -10.00 -1.58
N VAL A 100 -9.96 -8.92 -2.06
CA VAL A 100 -8.98 -8.12 -1.31
C VAL A 100 -9.53 -6.74 -0.94
N GLN A 101 -9.02 -6.19 0.15
CA GLN A 101 -9.40 -4.87 0.64
C GLN A 101 -8.60 -3.79 -0.08
N LEU A 102 -9.29 -2.71 -0.46
CA LEU A 102 -8.70 -1.45 -0.87
C LEU A 102 -8.93 -0.39 0.20
N MET A 103 -7.90 0.39 0.52
CA MET A 103 -7.99 1.61 1.34
C MET A 103 -7.07 2.66 0.73
N ASP A 104 -7.49 3.93 0.71
CA ASP A 104 -6.60 5.02 0.28
C ASP A 104 -5.81 5.62 1.46
N GLY A 105 -4.77 6.40 1.14
CA GLY A 105 -3.85 7.04 2.08
C GLY A 105 -4.39 8.27 2.82
N THR A 106 -5.71 8.50 2.88
CA THR A 106 -6.31 9.68 3.54
C THR A 106 -6.23 9.58 5.08
N MET A 107 -5.03 9.82 5.59
CA MET A 107 -4.64 9.66 6.99
C MET A 107 -5.51 10.40 8.03
N TRP A 108 -6.05 11.58 7.70
CA TRP A 108 -6.81 12.36 8.67
C TRP A 108 -8.16 11.74 9.02
N MET A 109 -8.72 10.89 8.15
CA MET A 109 -9.96 10.13 8.44
C MET A 109 -9.83 9.24 9.68
N HIS A 110 -8.60 8.81 10.01
CA HIS A 110 -8.33 7.92 11.15
C HIS A 110 -7.90 8.65 12.42
N HIS A 111 -7.79 9.98 12.38
CA HIS A 111 -7.37 10.74 13.55
C HIS A 111 -8.56 10.95 14.51
N PRO A 112 -8.39 10.83 15.85
CA PRO A 112 -9.49 11.00 16.82
C PRO A 112 -10.24 12.33 16.69
N ARG A 113 -9.54 13.37 16.22
CA ARG A 113 -10.15 14.68 15.90
C ARG A 113 -11.27 14.58 14.87
N THR A 114 -11.11 13.80 13.82
CA THR A 114 -12.10 13.68 12.74
C THR A 114 -13.35 12.99 13.27
N HIS A 115 -13.18 11.92 14.06
CA HIS A 115 -14.30 11.27 14.74
C HIS A 115 -15.06 12.24 15.65
N LYS A 116 -14.35 13.11 16.38
CA LYS A 116 -14.98 14.16 17.20
C LYS A 116 -15.71 15.21 16.36
N MET A 117 -15.21 15.53 15.18
CA MET A 117 -15.89 16.46 14.27
C MET A 117 -17.18 15.86 13.73
N GLU A 118 -17.18 14.60 13.32
CA GLU A 118 -18.39 13.88 12.86
C GLU A 118 -19.48 13.88 13.95
N GLN A 119 -19.12 13.52 15.20
CA GLN A 119 -20.06 13.55 16.32
C GLN A 119 -20.72 14.90 16.58
N LEU A 120 -20.06 16.01 16.21
CA LEU A 120 -20.60 17.36 16.39
C LEU A 120 -21.46 17.82 15.20
N LEU A 121 -21.21 17.29 14.00
CA LEU A 121 -21.90 17.68 12.77
C LEU A 121 -23.15 16.84 12.48
N GLY A 122 -23.28 15.66 13.08
CA GLY A 122 -24.40 14.72 12.88
C GLY A 122 -24.12 13.71 11.78
#